data_AF-A0A3P7KRB3-F1
#
_entry.id   AF-A0A3P7KRB3-F1
#
_cell.length_a   1.000
_cell.length_b   1.000
_cell.length_c   1.000
_cell.angle_alpha   90.00
_cell.angle_beta   90.00
_cell.angle_gamma   90.00
#
_symmetry.space_group_name_H-M   'P 1'
#
loop_
_entity.id
_entity.type
_entity.pdbx_description
1 polymer ?
#
loop_
_entity_poly.entity_id
_entity_poly.type
_entity_poly.pdbx_seq_one_letter_code
_entity_poly.pdbx_strand_id
1 'polypeptide(L)'
;MPQPMFGGVAQTDIRTATTNASPTLSREQLDKICKDIQRITQNFGIKDPKTFALNNCSLIKMYYSQVTCEQINHVMEYCERGAFLA
;
A
#
# COMPACT_ATOMS: atom_id res chain seq x y z
N MET A 1 19.17 55.45 -20.01
CA MET A 1 17.86 54.74 -20.03
C MET A 1 18.06 53.37 -19.39
N PRO A 2 17.02 52.79 -18.77
CA PRO A 2 17.12 52.01 -17.53
C PRO A 2 17.07 50.47 -17.70
N GLN A 3 17.70 49.76 -16.74
CA GLN A 3 17.28 48.50 -16.06
C GLN A 3 17.17 47.17 -16.86
N PRO A 4 17.17 45.96 -16.22
CA PRO A 4 17.42 45.63 -14.79
C PRO A 4 18.08 44.25 -14.47
N MET A 5 18.19 44.01 -13.15
CA MET A 5 18.01 42.76 -12.39
C MET A 5 19.18 41.79 -12.17
N PHE A 6 19.78 41.94 -10.99
CA PHE A 6 20.09 40.84 -10.07
C PHE A 6 18.88 39.90 -9.93
N GLY A 7 19.11 38.58 -10.08
CA GLY A 7 18.14 37.53 -9.80
C GLY A 7 18.89 36.23 -9.49
N GLY A 8 18.68 35.70 -8.28
CA GLY A 8 19.50 34.71 -7.62
C GLY A 8 19.74 33.41 -8.40
N VAL A 9 20.95 32.89 -8.19
CA VAL A 9 21.39 31.58 -8.61
C VAL A 9 20.44 30.48 -8.14
N ALA A 10 20.32 29.48 -9.03
CA ALA A 10 19.53 28.27 -8.95
C ALA A 10 19.28 27.71 -7.54
N GLN A 11 17.99 27.54 -7.25
CA GLN A 11 17.48 26.71 -6.17
C GLN A 11 18.10 25.30 -6.29
N THR A 12 19.03 25.00 -5.39
CA THR A 12 19.62 23.67 -5.26
C THR A 12 18.99 23.00 -4.05
N ASP A 13 17.75 22.56 -4.18
CA ASP A 13 17.12 21.66 -3.21
C ASP A 13 17.52 20.22 -3.56
N ILE A 14 18.73 19.82 -3.14
CA ILE A 14 19.10 18.42 -2.99
C ILE A 14 19.20 18.13 -1.50
N ARG A 15 18.07 17.78 -0.90
CA ARG A 15 18.01 16.85 0.22
C ARG A 15 16.85 15.89 0.02
N THR A 16 17.16 14.85 -0.73
CA THR A 16 16.58 13.52 -0.59
C THR A 16 16.57 13.14 0.88
N ALA A 17 15.45 13.42 1.56
CA ALA A 17 15.06 12.68 2.75
C ALA A 17 14.03 11.67 2.26
N THR A 18 14.52 10.47 1.98
CA THR A 18 13.75 9.23 1.85
C THR A 18 12.79 9.14 3.04
N THR A 19 11.55 9.57 2.85
CA THR A 19 10.50 9.22 3.78
C THR A 19 10.25 7.73 3.54
N ASN A 20 10.72 6.88 4.43
CA ASN A 20 10.15 5.55 4.66
C ASN A 20 8.71 5.71 5.19
N ALA A 21 7.88 6.46 4.48
CA ALA A 21 6.45 6.47 4.67
C ALA A 21 5.98 5.16 4.06
N SER A 22 5.70 4.17 4.90
CA SER A 22 4.72 3.16 4.50
C SER A 22 3.50 3.94 4.00
N PRO A 23 3.07 3.79 2.74
CA PRO A 23 1.94 4.54 2.24
C PRO A 23 0.73 4.16 3.08
N THR A 24 0.29 5.07 3.94
CA THR A 24 -0.93 4.87 4.73
C THR A 24 -2.10 4.91 3.76
N LEU A 25 -2.67 3.75 3.47
CA LEU A 25 -3.82 3.62 2.60
C LEU A 25 -5.03 4.36 3.20
N SER A 26 -5.79 5.07 2.36
CA SER A 26 -7.06 5.65 2.80
C SER A 26 -8.09 4.54 3.05
N ARG A 27 -9.12 4.85 3.85
CA ARG A 27 -10.19 3.88 4.16
C ARG A 27 -10.88 3.35 2.90
N GLU A 28 -11.12 4.22 1.93
CA GLU A 28 -11.73 3.84 0.65
C GLU A 28 -10.84 2.92 -0.18
N GLN A 29 -9.51 3.09 -0.10
CA GLN A 29 -8.55 2.19 -0.75
C GLN A 29 -8.54 0.82 -0.07
N LEU A 30 -8.52 0.79 1.28
CA LEU A 30 -8.62 -0.43 2.07
C LEU A 30 -9.92 -1.20 1.74
N ASP A 31 -11.06 -0.53 1.69
CA ASP A 31 -12.35 -1.16 1.37
C ASP A 31 -12.36 -1.77 -0.04
N LYS A 32 -11.74 -1.10 -1.03
CA LYS A 32 -11.59 -1.66 -2.39
C LYS A 32 -10.71 -2.91 -2.38
N ILE A 33 -9.57 -2.85 -1.69
CA ILE A 33 -8.67 -3.99 -1.55
C ILE A 33 -9.39 -5.18 -0.90
N CYS A 34 -10.19 -4.94 0.14
CA CYS A 34 -10.97 -5.99 0.79
C CYS A 34 -11.99 -6.64 -0.15
N LYS A 35 -12.67 -5.85 -1.00
CA LYS A 35 -13.59 -6.39 -2.02
C LYS A 35 -12.87 -7.22 -3.07
N ASP A 36 -11.69 -6.79 -3.50
CA ASP A 36 -10.88 -7.56 -4.45
C ASP A 36 -10.40 -8.88 -3.82
N ILE A 37 -9.92 -8.84 -2.56
CA ILE A 37 -9.56 -10.05 -1.81
C ILE A 37 -10.75 -10.99 -1.70
N GLN A 38 -11.92 -10.50 -1.29
CA GLN A 38 -13.15 -11.30 -1.17
C GLN A 38 -13.51 -12.00 -2.49
N ARG A 39 -13.48 -11.26 -3.61
CA ARG A 39 -13.77 -11.82 -4.94
C ARG A 39 -12.76 -12.90 -5.31
N ILE A 40 -11.47 -12.64 -5.11
CA ILE A 40 -10.40 -13.60 -5.42
C ILE A 40 -10.59 -14.86 -4.56
N THR A 41 -10.78 -14.70 -3.25
CA THR A 41 -10.89 -15.85 -2.35
C THR A 41 -12.12 -16.69 -2.64
N GLN A 42 -13.26 -16.06 -2.98
CA GLN A 42 -14.45 -16.78 -3.42
C GLN A 42 -14.23 -17.52 -4.75
N ASN A 43 -13.64 -16.86 -5.74
CA ASN A 43 -13.39 -17.46 -7.06
C ASN A 43 -12.45 -18.68 -6.98
N PHE A 44 -11.49 -18.66 -6.05
CA PHE A 44 -10.52 -19.74 -5.86
C PHE A 44 -10.92 -20.71 -4.73
N GLY A 45 -12.06 -20.53 -4.07
CA GLY A 45 -12.53 -21.40 -2.98
C GLY A 45 -11.68 -21.34 -1.71
N ILE A 46 -10.98 -20.22 -1.46
CA ILE A 46 -10.16 -19.98 -0.28
C ILE A 46 -11.09 -19.64 0.90
N LYS A 47 -11.16 -20.53 1.89
CA LYS A 47 -12.04 -20.40 3.07
C LYS A 47 -11.46 -19.51 4.17
N ASP A 48 -10.14 -19.42 4.25
CA ASP A 48 -9.44 -18.60 5.24
C ASP A 48 -8.41 -17.70 4.51
N PRO A 49 -8.86 -16.54 4.02
CA PRO A 49 -8.02 -15.61 3.28
C PRO A 49 -6.81 -15.11 4.07
N LYS A 50 -7.00 -14.91 5.39
CA LYS A 50 -5.98 -14.37 6.27
C LYS A 50 -4.85 -15.37 6.46
N THR A 51 -5.17 -16.60 6.87
CA THR A 51 -4.16 -17.65 7.01
C THR A 51 -3.49 -17.96 5.67
N PHE A 52 -4.26 -17.97 4.58
CA PHE A 52 -3.70 -18.14 3.23
C PHE A 52 -2.67 -17.06 2.90
N ALA A 53 -2.99 -15.78 3.12
CA ALA A 53 -2.10 -14.69 2.79
C ALA A 53 -0.83 -14.67 3.65
N LEU A 54 -0.94 -15.02 4.93
CA LEU A 54 0.21 -15.08 5.84
C LEU A 54 1.15 -16.25 5.48
N ASN A 55 0.60 -17.44 5.24
CA ASN A 55 1.40 -18.61 4.85
C ASN A 55 2.08 -18.45 3.49
N ASN A 56 1.49 -17.67 2.58
CA ASN A 56 2.00 -17.42 1.24
C ASN A 56 2.61 -16.01 1.08
N CYS A 57 2.97 -15.33 2.17
CA CYS A 57 3.46 -13.95 2.09
C CYS A 57 4.64 -13.80 1.10
N SER A 58 5.59 -14.73 1.11
CA SER A 58 6.74 -14.71 0.18
C SER A 58 6.30 -14.71 -1.29
N LEU A 59 5.27 -15.49 -1.63
CA LEU A 59 4.68 -15.52 -2.97
C LEU A 59 4.00 -14.19 -3.29
N ILE A 60 3.20 -13.65 -2.37
CA ILE A 60 2.52 -12.37 -2.55
C ILE A 60 3.54 -11.26 -2.78
N LYS A 61 4.64 -11.24 -2.02
CA LYS A 61 5.74 -10.28 -2.19
C LYS A 61 6.45 -10.39 -3.54
N MET A 62 6.45 -11.57 -4.16
CA MET A 62 6.98 -11.72 -5.52
C MET A 62 6.17 -10.90 -6.53
N TYR A 63 4.86 -10.76 -6.32
CA TYR A 63 3.97 -9.94 -7.15
C TYR A 63 3.86 -8.49 -6.65
N TYR A 64 4.00 -8.27 -5.35
CA TYR A 64 3.89 -6.97 -4.68
C TYR A 64 5.15 -6.68 -3.86
N SER A 65 6.25 -6.37 -4.54
CA SER A 65 7.59 -6.24 -3.94
C SER A 65 7.71 -5.18 -2.85
N GLN A 66 6.86 -4.17 -2.89
CA GLN A 66 6.82 -3.05 -1.94
C GLN A 66 6.00 -3.33 -0.67
N VAL A 67 5.38 -4.51 -0.56
CA VAL A 67 4.49 -4.86 0.56
C VAL A 67 5.23 -5.76 1.56
N THR A 68 5.06 -5.50 2.85
CA THR A 68 5.58 -6.37 3.92
C THR A 68 4.54 -7.38 4.41
N CYS A 69 4.97 -8.49 5.03
CA CYS A 69 4.03 -9.44 5.62
C CYS A 69 3.21 -8.80 6.75
N GLU A 70 3.77 -7.84 7.49
CA GLU A 70 3.03 -7.06 8.49
C GLU A 70 1.95 -6.18 7.86
N GLN A 71 2.24 -5.52 6.73
CA GLN A 71 1.24 -4.76 6.00
C GLN A 71 0.11 -5.66 5.47
N ILE A 72 0.45 -6.85 4.95
CA ILE A 72 -0.55 -7.85 4.54
C ILE A 72 -1.42 -8.25 5.72
N ASN A 73 -0.80 -8.55 6.88
CA ASN A 73 -1.55 -8.91 8.08
C ASN A 73 -2.52 -7.80 8.49
N HIS A 74 -2.06 -6.55 8.53
CA HIS A 74 -2.89 -5.40 8.88
C HIS A 74 -4.08 -5.21 7.93
N VAL A 75 -3.87 -5.39 6.63
CA VAL A 75 -4.96 -5.34 5.63
C VAL A 75 -5.96 -6.46 5.86
N MET A 76 -5.50 -7.70 6.05
CA MET A 76 -6.38 -8.85 6.28
C MET A 76 -7.20 -8.70 7.56
N GLU A 77 -6.59 -8.21 8.64
CA GLU A 77 -7.30 -7.88 9.88
C GLU A 77 -8.35 -6.80 9.70
N TYR A 78 -8.07 -5.78 8.89
CA TYR A 78 -9.05 -4.75 8.57
C TYR A 78 -10.24 -5.34 7.81
N CYS A 79 -9.97 -6.16 6.78
CA CYS A 79 -11.01 -6.79 5.98
C CYS A 79 -11.88 -7.78 6.77
N GLU A 80 -11.28 -8.53 7.69
CA GLU A 80 -11.97 -9.44 8.61
C GLU A 80 -12.93 -8.67 9.54
N ARG A 81 -12.45 -7.58 10.17
CA ARG A 81 -13.28 -6.73 11.04
C ARG A 81 -14.42 -6.03 10.29
N GLY A 82 -14.20 -5.68 9.03
CA GLY A 82 -15.23 -5.08 8.17
C GLY A 82 -16.27 -6.07 7.62
N ALA A 83 -16.19 -7.36 8.01
CA ALA A 83 -17.04 -8.44 7.50
C ALA A 83 -16.97 -8.63 5.97
N PHE A 84 -15.87 -8.20 5.33
CA PHE A 84 -15.62 -8.45 3.90
C PHE A 84 -15.18 -9.89 3.64
N LEU A 85 -14.61 -10.55 4.65
CA LEU A 85 -14.06 -11.91 4.56
C LEU A 85 -14.91 -12.94 5.35
N ALA A 86 -16.16 -12.60 5.64
CA ALA A 86 -17.12 -13.47 6.33
C ALA A 86 -17.76 -14.51 5.38
#